data_AF-A0A8D8CRD7-F1
#
_entry.id   AF-A0A8D8CRD7-F1
#
_cell.length_a   1.000
_cell.length_b   1.000
_cell.length_c   1.000
_cell.angle_alpha   90.00
_cell.angle_beta   90.00
_cell.angle_gamma   90.00
#
_symmetry.space_group_name_H-M   'P 1'
#
loop_
_entity.id
_entity.type
_entity.pdbx_description
1 polymer ?
#
loop_
_entity_poly.entity_id
_entity_poly.type
_entity_poly.pdbx_seq_one_letter_code
_entity_poly.pdbx_strand_id
1 'polypeptide(L)'
;MSGPTANNTVCNDSRVTFAETKEFTFTWTIPDFNAWFSQMGSWALSPRCPSPGSGNTTQWVMKFCRESKDGKAFCSLFLQLEACPEPTLNAKKLQLHKA
;
A
#
# COMPACT_ATOMS: atom_id res chain seq x y z
N MET A 1 -34.82 -55.89 -11.43
CA MET A 1 -33.77 -55.51 -10.45
C MET A 1 -33.01 -54.35 -11.05
N SER A 2 -33.24 -53.14 -10.55
CA SER A 2 -32.65 -51.91 -11.09
C SER A 2 -31.79 -51.29 -9.99
N GLY A 3 -30.48 -51.29 -10.17
CA GLY A 3 -29.51 -50.73 -9.21
C GLY A 3 -29.44 -49.20 -9.28
N PRO A 4 -28.91 -48.52 -8.24
CA PRO A 4 -28.88 -47.07 -8.20
C PRO A 4 -27.74 -46.52 -9.08
N THR A 5 -28.09 -45.56 -9.94
CA THR A 5 -27.16 -44.80 -10.77
C THR A 5 -26.32 -43.88 -9.89
N ALA A 6 -25.01 -44.10 -9.84
CA ALA A 6 -24.08 -43.23 -9.13
C ALA A 6 -24.04 -41.85 -9.81
N ASN A 7 -24.45 -40.81 -9.08
CA ASN A 7 -24.29 -39.43 -9.49
C ASN A 7 -22.80 -39.07 -9.47
N ASN A 8 -22.14 -39.09 -10.62
CA ASN A 8 -20.79 -38.56 -10.78
C ASN A 8 -20.84 -37.05 -10.49
N THR A 9 -20.41 -36.67 -9.30
CA THR A 9 -20.19 -35.27 -8.94
C THR A 9 -18.93 -34.82 -9.66
N VAL A 10 -19.10 -34.06 -10.74
CA VAL A 10 -17.99 -33.45 -11.48
C VAL A 10 -17.36 -32.39 -10.57
N CYS A 11 -16.19 -32.69 -10.02
CA CYS A 11 -15.36 -31.71 -9.35
C CYS A 11 -14.89 -30.69 -10.39
N ASN A 12 -15.47 -29.50 -10.39
CA ASN A 12 -14.98 -28.38 -11.19
C ASN A 12 -13.73 -27.81 -10.52
N ASP A 13 -12.66 -27.60 -11.31
CA ASP A 13 -11.41 -27.00 -10.87
C ASP A 13 -11.67 -25.62 -10.25
N SER A 14 -11.76 -25.61 -8.93
CA SER A 14 -11.80 -24.41 -8.12
C SER A 14 -10.42 -23.78 -8.25
N ARG A 15 -10.26 -22.82 -9.15
CA ARG A 15 -9.00 -22.06 -9.28
C ARG A 15 -8.65 -21.46 -7.93
N VAL A 16 -7.65 -22.02 -7.26
CA VAL A 16 -7.02 -21.42 -6.09
C VAL A 16 -6.08 -20.35 -6.61
N THR A 17 -6.50 -19.08 -6.62
CA THR A 17 -5.58 -17.96 -6.84
C THR A 17 -4.81 -17.72 -5.56
N PHE A 18 -3.55 -18.16 -5.51
CA PHE A 18 -2.63 -17.79 -4.44
C PHE A 18 -2.30 -16.30 -4.60
N ALA A 19 -2.81 -15.46 -3.70
CA ALA A 19 -2.42 -14.07 -3.61
C ALA A 19 -1.26 -13.96 -2.62
N GLU A 20 -0.03 -13.86 -3.14
CA GLU A 20 1.13 -13.57 -2.30
C GLU A 20 1.03 -12.13 -1.79
N THR A 21 0.86 -11.96 -0.47
CA THR A 21 0.88 -10.64 0.17
C THR A 21 2.25 -10.42 0.77
N LYS A 22 2.95 -9.37 0.34
CA LYS A 22 4.24 -8.96 0.91
C LYS A 22 4.02 -7.73 1.78
N GLU A 23 4.33 -7.88 3.06
CA GLU A 23 4.27 -6.78 4.02
C GLU A 23 5.66 -6.15 4.16
N PHE A 24 5.69 -4.83 4.29
CA PHE A 24 6.91 -4.12 4.59
C PHE A 24 6.61 -2.91 5.46
N THR A 25 7.58 -2.57 6.31
CA THR A 25 7.52 -1.41 7.19
C THR A 25 8.58 -0.42 6.75
N PHE A 26 8.19 0.85 6.62
CA PHE A 26 9.08 1.94 6.32
C PHE A 26 8.89 3.05 7.35
N THR A 27 10.01 3.53 7.89
CA THR A 27 10.03 4.61 8.88
C THR A 27 10.69 5.82 8.27
N TRP A 28 10.03 6.97 8.39
CA TRP A 28 10.53 8.25 7.92
C TRP A 28 10.42 9.29 9.03
N THR A 29 11.52 10.00 9.26
CA THR A 29 11.61 11.10 10.23
C THR A 29 11.68 12.42 9.51
N ILE A 30 10.86 13.39 9.95
CA ILE A 30 10.95 14.79 9.53
C ILE A 30 11.76 15.52 10.61
N PRO A 31 13.02 15.92 10.34
CA PRO A 31 13.80 16.70 11.29
C PRO A 31 13.17 18.09 11.49
N ASP A 32 13.35 18.66 12.69
CA ASP A 32 12.89 20.00 13.04
C ASP A 32 11.42 20.27 12.64
N PHE A 33 10.54 19.33 12.99
CA PHE A 33 9.14 19.31 12.57
C PHE A 33 8.42 20.66 12.76
N ASN A 34 8.67 21.36 13.88
CA ASN A 34 8.07 22.67 14.14
C ASN A 34 8.47 23.71 13.09
N ALA A 35 9.76 23.74 12.69
CA ALA A 35 10.25 24.66 11.68
C ALA A 35 9.64 24.35 10.31
N TRP A 36 9.55 23.07 9.94
CA TRP A 36 8.88 22.63 8.71
C TRP A 36 7.40 22.99 8.71
N PHE A 37 6.70 22.77 9.83
CA PHE A 37 5.27 23.03 9.97
C PHE A 37 4.96 24.52 9.91
N SER A 38 5.86 25.41 10.34
CA SER A 38 5.64 26.85 10.25
C SER A 38 5.71 27.42 8.83
N GLN A 39 6.39 26.75 7.89
CA GLN A 39 6.49 27.19 6.50
C GLN A 39 5.13 27.09 5.77
N MET A 40 4.71 28.16 5.08
CA MET A 40 3.47 28.14 4.27
C MET A 40 3.63 27.23 3.05
N GLY A 41 2.57 26.48 2.69
CA GLY A 41 2.57 25.60 1.52
C GLY A 41 3.50 24.40 1.62
N SER A 42 3.94 24.04 2.84
CA SER A 42 4.94 22.98 3.02
C SER A 42 4.35 21.59 2.77
N TRP A 43 5.01 20.87 1.87
CA TRP A 43 4.94 19.43 1.75
C TRP A 43 6.34 18.85 1.86
N ALA A 44 6.45 17.64 2.38
CA ALA A 44 7.69 16.89 2.43
C ALA A 44 7.50 15.55 1.73
N LEU A 45 8.55 15.09 1.06
CA LEU A 45 8.63 13.75 0.50
C LEU A 45 9.62 12.93 1.31
N SER A 46 9.26 11.68 1.60
CA SER A 46 10.21 10.72 2.11
C SER A 46 11.26 10.37 1.05
N PRO A 47 12.41 9.81 1.45
CA PRO A 47 13.22 9.01 0.55
C PRO A 47 12.37 7.92 -0.12
N ARG A 48 12.78 7.50 -1.32
CA ARG A 48 12.18 6.35 -2.00
C ARG A 48 12.34 5.12 -1.13
N CYS A 49 11.22 4.42 -0.89
CA CYS A 49 11.22 3.13 -0.23
C CYS A 49 10.92 2.03 -1.24
N PRO A 50 11.88 1.13 -1.51
CA PRO A 50 11.63 -0.04 -2.34
C PRO A 50 10.76 -1.02 -1.56
N SER A 51 9.70 -1.55 -2.17
CA SER A 51 8.95 -2.66 -1.56
C SER A 51 9.67 -3.99 -1.81
N PRO A 52 9.79 -4.87 -0.81
CA PRO A 52 10.35 -6.20 -0.99
C PRO A 52 9.48 -7.03 -1.95
N GLY A 53 10.10 -7.59 -2.99
CA GLY A 53 9.44 -8.34 -4.06
C GLY A 53 10.41 -8.61 -5.21
N SER A 54 10.12 -9.61 -6.06
CA SER A 54 11.01 -10.03 -7.14
C SER A 54 11.27 -8.87 -8.11
N GLY A 55 12.46 -8.26 -8.02
CA GLY A 55 12.95 -7.24 -8.95
C GLY A 55 13.25 -5.86 -8.34
N ASN A 56 12.83 -5.55 -7.10
CA ASN A 56 13.04 -4.22 -6.46
C ASN A 56 12.60 -3.00 -7.32
N THR A 57 11.73 -3.21 -8.29
CA THR A 57 11.32 -2.20 -9.27
C THR A 57 10.11 -1.38 -8.82
N THR A 58 9.38 -1.85 -7.82
CA THR A 58 8.28 -1.09 -7.22
C THR A 58 8.82 -0.09 -6.22
N GLN A 59 8.59 1.19 -6.48
CA GLN A 59 9.09 2.29 -5.65
C GLN A 59 7.94 3.11 -5.11
N TRP A 60 8.01 3.39 -3.81
CA TRP A 60 7.03 4.19 -3.10
C TRP A 60 7.69 5.45 -2.52
N VAL A 61 6.89 6.49 -2.35
CA VAL A 61 7.24 7.66 -1.53
C VAL A 61 6.05 8.03 -0.65
N MET A 62 6.35 8.60 0.51
CA MET A 62 5.34 9.19 1.37
C MET A 62 5.35 10.70 1.17
N LYS A 63 4.17 11.27 0.89
CA LYS A 63 3.98 12.72 0.83
C LYS A 63 3.24 13.19 2.07
N PHE A 64 3.90 14.02 2.87
CA PHE A 64 3.32 14.65 4.03
C PHE A 64 3.00 16.11 3.73
N CYS A 65 1.73 16.49 3.89
CA CYS A 65 1.24 17.84 3.65
C CYS A 65 0.79 18.46 4.97
N ARG A 66 1.18 19.71 5.21
CA ARG A 66 0.69 20.49 6.35
C ARG A 66 -0.82 20.70 6.29
N GLU A 67 -1.34 20.98 5.09
CA GLU A 67 -2.75 21.31 4.88
C GLU A 67 -3.53 20.07 4.49
N SER A 68 -4.72 19.92 5.08
CA SER A 68 -5.68 18.92 4.62
C SER A 68 -6.32 19.40 3.31
N LYS A 69 -6.54 18.46 2.38
CA LYS A 69 -7.28 18.76 1.15
C LYS A 69 -8.68 19.34 1.41
N ASP A 70 -9.21 19.14 2.62
CA ASP A 70 -10.56 19.53 3.02
C ASP A 70 -10.57 20.82 3.86
N GLY A 71 -9.45 21.55 3.95
CA GLY A 71 -9.35 22.81 4.70
C GLY A 71 -9.44 22.66 6.23
N LYS A 72 -9.28 21.44 6.75
CA LYS A 72 -9.28 21.13 8.19
C LYS A 72 -7.87 21.28 8.77
N ALA A 73 -7.78 21.54 10.07
CA ALA A 73 -6.53 21.67 10.83
C ALA A 73 -5.84 20.32 11.09
N PHE A 74 -5.68 19.50 10.05
CA PHE A 74 -4.97 18.22 10.11
C PHE A 74 -3.88 18.19 9.04
N CYS A 75 -2.75 17.57 9.38
CA CYS A 75 -1.79 17.17 8.35
C CYS A 75 -2.34 15.98 7.55
N SER A 76 -1.97 15.89 6.28
CA SER A 76 -2.32 14.75 5.44
C SER A 76 -1.07 13.94 5.09
N LEU A 77 -1.21 12.62 5.10
CA LEU A 77 -0.16 11.70 4.68
C LEU A 77 -0.67 10.83 3.54
N PHE A 78 0.06 10.83 2.43
CA PHE A 78 -0.26 10.05 1.24
C PHE A 78 0.87 9.06 0.98
N LEU A 79 0.51 7.83 0.62
CA LEU A 79 1.41 6.86 0.03
C LEU A 79 1.27 6.96 -1.49
N GLN A 80 2.36 7.26 -2.18
CA GLN A 80 2.39 7.43 -3.63
C GLN A 80 3.28 6.35 -4.26
N LEU A 81 2.74 5.70 -5.28
CA LEU A 81 3.47 4.77 -6.13
C LEU A 81 4.22 5.57 -7.20
N GLU A 82 5.56 5.52 -7.20
CA GLU A 82 6.39 6.21 -8.21
C GLU A 82 6.74 5.31 -9.39
N ALA A 83 6.99 4.03 -9.12
CA ALA A 83 7.30 3.04 -10.14
C ALA A 83 6.65 1.71 -9.78
N CYS A 84 6.12 1.02 -10.78
CA CYS A 84 5.60 -0.33 -10.67
C CYS A 84 5.80 -1.04 -12.02
N PRO A 85 6.48 -2.20 -12.06
CA PRO A 85 6.63 -2.96 -13.30
C PRO A 85 5.30 -3.59 -13.76
N GLU A 86 4.41 -3.88 -12.80
CA GLU A 86 3.11 -4.49 -13.06
C GLU A 86 2.07 -3.41 -13.41
N PRO A 87 1.17 -3.68 -14.37
CA PRO A 87 0.12 -2.73 -14.76
C PRO A 87 -0.93 -2.51 -13.66
N THR A 88 -1.06 -3.45 -12.72
CA THR A 88 -1.99 -3.35 -11.60
C THR A 88 -1.32 -3.81 -10.31
N LEU A 89 -1.43 -2.97 -9.27
CA LEU A 89 -0.89 -3.26 -7.95
C LEU A 89 -1.99 -3.08 -6.90
N ASN A 90 -2.33 -4.16 -6.21
CA ASN A 90 -3.26 -4.13 -5.10
C ASN A 90 -2.48 -3.90 -3.80
N ALA A 91 -2.44 -2.66 -3.33
CA ALA A 91 -1.86 -2.32 -2.03
C ALA A 91 -2.97 -2.13 -0.99
N LYS A 92 -2.80 -2.73 0.19
CA LYS A 92 -3.74 -2.57 1.32
C LYS A 92 -3.15 -1.61 2.36
N LYS A 93 -4.02 -0.73 2.86
CA LYS A 93 -3.99 0.07 4.10
C LYS A 93 -2.60 0.57 4.58
N LEU A 94 -2.39 1.89 4.46
CA LEU A 94 -1.38 2.62 5.25
C LEU A 94 -1.76 2.60 6.73
N GLN A 95 -0.88 2.11 7.61
CA GLN A 95 -1.06 2.14 9.05
C GLN A 95 -0.04 3.08 9.69
N LEU A 96 -0.54 4.09 10.41
CA LEU A 96 0.27 5.00 11.21
C LEU A 96 0.42 4.42 12.62
N HIS A 97 1.65 4.09 13.00
CA HIS A 97 1.98 3.68 14.36
C HIS A 97 2.49 4.89 15.13
N LYS A 98 1.89 5.16 16.30
CA LYS A 98 2.43 6.11 17.27
C LYS A 98 3.61 5.43 17.96
N ALA A 99 4.79 6.04 17.84
CA ALA A 99 5.97 5.65 18.63
C ALA A 99 5.81 6.09 20.10
#